data_AF-A0A1R1IH42-F1
#
_entry.id   AF-A0A1R1IH42-F1
#
_cell.length_a   1.000
_cell.length_b   1.000
_cell.length_c   1.000
_cell.angle_alpha   90.00
_cell.angle_beta   90.00
_cell.angle_gamma   90.00
#
_symmetry.space_group_name_H-M   'P 1'
#
loop_
_entity.id
_entity.type
_entity.pdbx_description
1 polymer ?
#
loop_
_entity_poly.entity_id
_entity_poly.type
_entity_poly.pdbx_seq_one_letter_code
_entity_poly.pdbx_strand_id
1 'polypeptide(L)'
;MSLSESEFYEAGMSLPPDVRKHVALRLLESVDSDEAFDIASETWLRIEAAAAYDALKADPTRGILAEDVRAEFEAKWAARS
;
A
#
# COMPACT_ATOMS: atom_id res chain seq x y z
N MET A 1 -35.80 -16.14 14.79
CA MET A 1 -34.69 -16.81 14.10
C MET A 1 -33.99 -15.75 13.29
N SER A 2 -32.71 -15.47 13.55
CA SER A 2 -31.90 -14.56 12.71
C SER A 2 -31.32 -15.37 11.56
N LEU A 3 -31.56 -14.95 10.32
CA LEU A 3 -30.94 -15.54 9.15
C LEU A 3 -29.42 -15.25 9.17
N SER A 4 -28.65 -16.17 8.64
CA SER A 4 -27.22 -16.02 8.39
C SER A 4 -26.95 -15.17 7.15
N GLU A 5 -25.71 -14.68 7.04
CA GLU A 5 -25.26 -13.77 5.97
C GLU A 5 -25.37 -14.41 4.59
N SER A 6 -25.09 -15.71 4.48
CA SER A 6 -25.25 -16.51 3.26
C SER A 6 -26.72 -16.70 2.89
N GLU A 7 -27.62 -16.85 3.86
CA GLU A 7 -29.06 -16.95 3.60
C GLU A 7 -29.66 -15.63 3.11
N PHE A 8 -29.13 -14.48 3.56
CA PHE A 8 -29.52 -13.18 3.01
C PHE A 8 -29.08 -12.99 1.56
N TYR A 9 -27.85 -13.44 1.23
CA TYR A 9 -27.30 -13.38 -0.13
C TYR A 9 -28.08 -14.27 -1.11
N GLU A 10 -28.32 -15.53 -0.74
CA GLU A 10 -29.09 -16.49 -1.56
C GLU A 10 -30.56 -16.08 -1.74
N ALA A 11 -31.14 -15.40 -0.75
CA ALA A 11 -32.50 -14.87 -0.84
C ALA A 11 -32.62 -13.59 -1.70
N GLY A 12 -31.52 -13.06 -2.25
CA GLY A 12 -31.51 -11.79 -2.98
C GLY A 12 -31.90 -10.58 -2.12
N MET A 13 -31.80 -10.72 -0.79
CA MET A 13 -32.21 -9.71 0.18
C MET A 13 -31.03 -8.79 0.51
N SER A 14 -31.29 -7.49 0.65
CA SER A 14 -30.26 -6.55 1.12
C SER A 14 -29.81 -6.94 2.52
N LEU A 15 -28.49 -7.07 2.71
CA LEU A 15 -27.91 -7.38 4.03
C LEU A 15 -28.31 -6.30 5.06
N PRO A 16 -28.78 -6.69 6.26
CA PRO A 16 -29.01 -5.76 7.36
C PRO A 16 -27.75 -4.93 7.68
N PRO A 17 -27.88 -3.70 8.23
CA PRO A 17 -26.74 -2.82 8.54
C PRO A 17 -25.63 -3.51 9.34
N ASP A 18 -25.97 -4.29 10.35
CA ASP A 18 -24.99 -4.99 11.20
C ASP A 18 -24.27 -6.10 10.45
N VAL A 19 -24.99 -6.83 9.59
CA VAL A 19 -24.42 -7.88 8.72
C VAL A 19 -23.50 -7.26 7.67
N ARG A 20 -23.87 -6.13 7.06
CA ARG A 20 -23.00 -5.42 6.12
C ARG A 20 -21.68 -5.01 6.77
N LYS A 21 -21.73 -4.50 8.00
CA LYS A 21 -20.53 -4.11 8.75
C LYS A 21 -19.65 -5.33 9.04
N HIS A 22 -20.26 -6.45 9.46
CA HIS A 22 -19.53 -7.68 9.74
C HIS A 22 -18.85 -8.25 8.49
N VAL A 23 -19.59 -8.36 7.38
CA VAL A 23 -19.06 -8.81 6.08
C VAL A 23 -17.97 -7.86 5.56
N ALA A 24 -18.15 -6.55 5.67
CA ALA A 24 -17.15 -5.58 5.23
C ALA A 24 -15.82 -5.70 5.99
N LEU A 25 -15.87 -5.89 7.31
CA LEU A 25 -14.66 -6.11 8.11
C LEU A 25 -13.97 -7.41 7.73
N ARG A 26 -14.75 -8.48 7.56
CA ARG A 26 -14.22 -9.79 7.17
C ARG A 26 -13.62 -9.79 5.76
N LEU A 27 -14.22 -9.05 4.84
CA LEU A 27 -13.67 -8.83 3.50
C LEU A 27 -12.36 -8.05 3.56
N LEU A 28 -12.31 -6.99 4.38
CA LEU A 28 -11.10 -6.19 4.58
C LEU A 28 -9.95 -7.02 5.18
N GLU A 29 -10.28 -7.90 6.12
CA GLU A 29 -9.34 -8.85 6.75
C GLU A 29 -8.93 -10.00 5.80
N SER A 30 -9.75 -10.31 4.80
CA SER A 30 -9.45 -11.32 3.76
C SER A 30 -8.71 -10.76 2.56
N VAL A 31 -8.54 -9.44 2.47
CA VAL A 31 -7.60 -8.87 1.51
C VAL A 31 -6.22 -9.25 2.01
N ASP A 32 -5.66 -10.32 1.43
CA ASP A 32 -4.24 -10.64 1.59
C ASP A 32 -3.43 -9.37 1.30
N SER A 33 -2.35 -9.15 2.06
CA SER A 33 -1.33 -8.19 1.62
C SER A 33 -0.98 -8.56 0.18
N ASP A 34 -0.95 -7.57 -0.70
CA ASP A 34 -0.78 -7.80 -2.13
C ASP A 34 0.53 -8.58 -2.33
N GLU A 35 0.46 -9.90 -2.41
CA GLU A 35 1.62 -10.79 -2.39
C GLU A 35 2.53 -10.47 -3.58
N ALA A 36 1.94 -10.00 -4.68
CA ALA A 36 2.68 -9.49 -5.83
C ALA A 36 3.42 -8.19 -5.50
N PHE A 37 2.81 -7.26 -4.76
CA PHE A 37 3.50 -6.09 -4.22
C PHE A 37 4.62 -6.48 -3.26
N ASP A 38 4.38 -7.41 -2.34
CA ASP A 38 5.38 -7.86 -1.37
C ASP A 38 6.60 -8.47 -2.09
N ILE A 39 6.36 -9.37 -3.05
CA ILE A 39 7.42 -9.96 -3.89
C ILE A 39 8.16 -8.88 -4.72
N ALA A 40 7.42 -7.95 -5.32
CA ALA A 40 8.01 -6.88 -6.12
C ALA A 40 8.88 -5.95 -5.27
N SER A 41 8.40 -5.58 -4.08
CA SER A 41 9.13 -4.73 -3.14
C SER A 41 10.40 -5.41 -2.63
N GLU A 42 10.32 -6.69 -2.25
CA GLU A 42 11.48 -7.50 -1.85
C GLU A 42 12.51 -7.62 -2.96
N THR A 43 12.06 -7.82 -4.21
CA THR A 43 12.95 -7.91 -5.37
C THR A 43 13.66 -6.58 -5.63
N TRP A 44 12.92 -5.48 -5.60
CA TRP A 44 13.46 -4.14 -5.77
C TRP A 44 14.47 -3.79 -4.68
N LEU A 45 14.17 -4.10 -3.41
CA LEU A 45 15.06 -3.85 -2.28
C LEU A 45 16.39 -4.60 -2.43
N ARG A 46 16.35 -5.87 -2.84
CA ARG A 46 17.54 -6.71 -2.97
C ARG A 46 18.41 -6.35 -4.16
N ILE A 47 17.83 -5.88 -5.25
CA ILE A 47 18.56 -5.61 -6.50
C ILE A 47 18.95 -4.14 -6.59
N GLU A 48 17.96 -3.25 -6.61
CA GLU A 48 18.18 -1.85 -6.94
C GLU A 48 18.59 -1.04 -5.72
N ALA A 49 17.86 -1.18 -4.61
CA ALA A 49 18.14 -0.38 -3.41
C ALA A 49 19.50 -0.74 -2.81
N ALA A 50 19.84 -2.03 -2.75
CA ALA A 50 21.16 -2.49 -2.30
C ALA A 50 22.29 -1.93 -3.18
N ALA A 51 22.18 -2.03 -4.51
CA ALA A 51 23.19 -1.48 -5.42
C ALA A 51 23.33 0.04 -5.30
N ALA A 52 22.23 0.77 -5.16
CA ALA A 52 22.25 2.22 -4.96
C ALA A 52 22.94 2.60 -3.65
N TYR A 53 22.66 1.87 -2.57
CA TYR A 53 23.28 2.07 -1.26
C TYR A 53 24.78 1.78 -1.29
N ASP A 54 25.19 0.65 -1.87
CA ASP A 54 26.61 0.29 -1.99
C ASP A 54 27.37 1.34 -2.79
N ALA A 55 26.76 1.87 -3.85
CA ALA A 55 27.38 2.89 -4.68
C ALA A 55 27.43 4.27 -3.99
N LEU A 56 26.50 4.59 -3.09
CA LEU A 56 26.58 5.77 -2.20
C LEU A 56 27.65 5.56 -1.11
N LYS A 57 27.82 4.34 -0.60
CA LYS A 57 28.88 4.01 0.35
C LYS A 57 30.26 4.12 -0.28
N ALA A 58 30.40 3.68 -1.53
CA ALA A 58 31.64 3.78 -2.28
C ALA A 58 31.98 5.24 -2.63
N ASP A 59 30.97 6.07 -2.91
CA ASP A 59 31.14 7.49 -3.22
C ASP A 59 30.10 8.36 -2.47
N PRO A 60 30.44 8.86 -1.26
CA PRO A 60 29.54 9.70 -0.47
C PRO A 60 29.23 11.06 -1.11
N THR A 61 30.02 11.50 -2.10
CA THR A 61 29.77 12.78 -2.78
C THR A 61 28.51 12.74 -3.66
N ARG A 62 27.98 11.54 -3.92
CA ARG A 62 26.69 11.32 -4.59
C ARG A 62 25.48 11.65 -3.70
N GLY A 63 25.70 11.90 -2.41
CA GLY A 63 24.64 12.31 -1.50
C GLY A 63 24.06 13.67 -1.91
N ILE A 64 22.74 13.80 -1.79
CA ILE A 64 22.04 15.08 -1.96
C ILE A 64 21.73 15.61 -0.56
N LEU A 65 21.95 16.90 -0.33
CA LEU A 65 21.64 17.51 0.96
C LEU A 65 20.12 17.55 1.20
N ALA A 66 19.72 17.41 2.46
CA ALA A 66 18.31 17.29 2.80
C ALA A 66 17.51 18.56 2.46
N GLU A 67 18.15 19.73 2.51
CA GLU A 67 17.58 21.00 2.07
C GLU A 67 17.30 21.03 0.56
N ASP A 68 18.20 20.51 -0.26
CA ASP A 68 18.04 20.47 -1.72
C ASP A 68 16.90 19.52 -2.11
N VAL A 69 16.83 18.35 -1.45
CA VAL A 69 15.71 17.41 -1.62
C VAL A 69 14.37 18.07 -1.31
N ARG A 70 14.27 18.76 -0.16
CA ARG A 70 13.04 19.47 0.25
C ARG A 70 12.65 20.55 -0.75
N ALA A 71 13.60 21.38 -1.16
CA ALA A 71 13.35 22.44 -2.14
C ALA A 71 12.84 21.88 -3.48
N GLU A 72 13.40 20.75 -3.96
CA GLU A 72 12.94 20.10 -5.19
C GLU A 72 11.50 19.56 -5.05
N PHE A 73 11.16 18.95 -3.92
CA PHE A 73 9.80 18.48 -3.66
C PHE A 73 8.79 19.63 -3.56
N GLU A 74 9.14 20.72 -2.89
CA GLU A 74 8.29 21.92 -2.81
C GLU A 74 8.06 22.52 -4.20
N ALA A 75 9.10 22.61 -5.04
CA ALA A 75 8.98 23.09 -6.41
C ALA A 75 8.09 22.17 -7.27
N LYS A 76 8.26 20.84 -7.17
CA LYS A 76 7.39 19.86 -7.86
C LYS A 76 5.93 19.99 -7.42
N TRP A 77 5.70 20.22 -6.14
CA TRP A 77 4.36 20.43 -5.60
C TRP A 77 3.74 21.73 -6.10
N ALA A 78 4.49 22.83 -6.08
CA ALA A 78 4.05 24.12 -6.60
C ALA A 78 3.77 24.08 -8.12
N ALA A 79 4.47 23.25 -8.88
CA ALA A 79 4.23 23.06 -10.31
C ALA A 79 2.97 22.22 -10.63
N ARG A 80 2.34 21.61 -9.61
CA ARG A 80 1.15 20.77 -9.77
C ARG A 80 -0.17 21.57 -9.75
N SER A 81 -0.14 22.82 -9.27
CA SER A 81 -1.27 23.77 -9.29
C SER A 81 -1.37 24.50 -10.62
#